data_AF-A0A151UDQ2-F1
#
_entry.id   AF-A0A151UDQ2-F1
#
_cell.length_a   1.000
_cell.length_b   1.000
_cell.length_c   1.000
_cell.angle_alpha   90.00
_cell.angle_beta   90.00
_cell.angle_gamma   90.00
#
_symmetry.space_group_name_H-M   'P 1'
#
loop_
_entity.id
_entity.type
_entity.pdbx_description
1 polymer ?
#
loop_
_entity_poly.entity_id
_entity_poly.type
_entity_poly.pdbx_seq_one_letter_code
_entity_poly.pdbx_strand_id
1 'polypeptide(L)'
;HLEWLLHVESAMSSSWVKTGIFEFIQLAKFDLHLFDPQMLLSAIFFWNRETRAFEFPCGFVCPTLLDIAVITGLTALGDRFHPDVFEDEISIKDLSITWDKKTYLAFINAHVEQPRTPVSTSEHIAFLMYWLSACVFCTP
;
A
#
# COMPACT_ATOMS: atom_id res chain seq x y z
N HIS A 1 -1.35 13.02 2.05
CA HIS A 1 -1.19 11.57 2.29
C HIS A 1 -0.41 11.28 3.57
N LEU A 2 0.85 11.73 3.71
CA LEU A 2 1.68 11.42 4.89
C LEU A 2 1.00 11.78 6.23
N GLU A 3 0.37 12.97 6.31
CA GLU A 3 -0.39 13.36 7.51
C GLU A 3 -1.54 12.40 7.84
N TRP A 4 -2.26 11.92 6.81
CA TRP A 4 -3.34 10.93 6.99
C TRP A 4 -2.79 9.58 7.45
N LEU A 5 -1.69 9.14 6.86
CA LEU A 5 -1.00 7.91 7.27
C LEU A 5 -0.58 7.99 8.74
N LEU A 6 0.07 9.08 9.15
CA LEU A 6 0.49 9.28 10.55
C LEU A 6 -0.70 9.30 11.51
N HIS A 7 -1.82 9.90 11.11
CA HIS A 7 -3.06 9.89 11.89
C HIS A 7 -3.60 8.47 12.05
N VAL A 8 -3.80 7.74 10.95
CA VAL A 8 -4.36 6.38 10.98
C VAL A 8 -3.43 5.40 11.70
N GLU A 9 -2.12 5.52 11.49
CA GLU A 9 -1.10 4.71 12.15
C GLU A 9 -1.14 4.86 13.68
N SER A 10 -1.35 6.09 14.18
CA SER A 10 -1.42 6.35 15.62
C SER A 10 -2.53 5.54 16.31
N ALA A 11 -3.60 5.21 15.58
CA ALA A 11 -4.70 4.39 16.07
C ALA A 11 -4.55 2.90 15.71
N MET A 12 -4.06 2.58 14.50
CA MET A 12 -4.19 1.24 13.89
C MET A 12 -2.88 0.43 13.84
N SER A 13 -1.75 1.01 14.24
CA SER A 13 -0.43 0.34 14.24
C SER A 13 -0.46 -1.05 14.87
N SER A 14 -1.05 -1.20 16.05
CA SER A 14 -1.12 -2.48 16.75
C SER A 14 -1.92 -3.54 15.98
N SER A 15 -2.95 -3.14 15.24
CA SER A 15 -3.73 -4.02 14.37
C SER A 15 -2.90 -4.46 13.15
N TRP A 16 -2.18 -3.52 12.54
CA TRP A 16 -1.35 -3.80 11.37
C TRP A 16 -0.18 -4.72 11.67
N VAL A 17 0.43 -4.61 12.86
CA VAL A 17 1.48 -5.52 13.31
C VAL A 17 0.92 -6.93 13.46
N LYS A 18 -0.26 -7.09 14.07
CA LYS A 18 -0.92 -8.40 14.22
C LYS A 18 -1.25 -9.04 12.87
N THR A 19 -1.65 -8.24 11.89
CA THR A 19 -1.99 -8.70 10.53
C THR A 19 -0.75 -8.86 9.64
N GLY A 20 0.43 -8.39 10.08
CA GLY A 20 1.68 -8.49 9.33
C GLY A 20 1.81 -7.54 8.13
N ILE A 21 1.10 -6.41 8.15
CA ILE A 21 1.13 -5.39 7.07
C ILE A 21 1.78 -4.08 7.49
N PHE A 22 2.23 -3.98 8.76
CA PHE A 22 2.74 -2.74 9.32
C PHE A 22 3.96 -2.23 8.55
N GLU A 23 4.98 -3.08 8.40
CA GLU A 23 6.22 -2.80 7.69
C GLU A 23 5.96 -2.39 6.23
N PHE A 24 4.99 -3.04 5.58
CA PHE A 24 4.66 -2.73 4.20
C PHE A 24 4.02 -1.33 4.08
N ILE A 25 3.13 -0.97 5.00
CA ILE A 25 2.55 0.38 5.04
C ILE A 25 3.62 1.44 5.32
N GLN A 26 4.63 1.14 6.14
CA GLN A 26 5.74 2.07 6.40
C GLN A 26 6.49 2.44 5.12
N LEU A 27 6.56 1.55 4.12
CA LEU A 27 7.16 1.87 2.83
C LEU A 27 6.47 3.05 2.13
N ALA A 28 5.17 3.27 2.37
CA ALA A 28 4.42 4.38 1.80
C ALA A 28 4.74 5.76 2.43
N LYS A 29 5.54 5.79 3.51
CA LYS A 29 6.07 7.03 4.09
C LYS A 29 7.25 7.59 3.31
N PHE A 30 7.94 6.76 2.53
CA PHE A 30 9.10 7.20 1.76
C PHE A 30 8.64 7.98 0.54
N ASP A 31 9.09 9.22 0.45
CA ASP A 31 8.87 10.04 -0.74
C ASP A 31 9.86 9.61 -1.83
N LEU A 32 9.34 9.25 -3.00
CA LEU A 32 10.16 8.91 -4.16
C LEU A 32 11.09 10.07 -4.57
N HIS A 33 10.73 11.31 -4.26
CA HIS A 33 11.58 12.49 -4.49
C HIS A 33 12.82 12.54 -3.59
N LEU A 34 12.86 11.76 -2.50
CA LEU A 34 14.04 11.62 -1.64
C LEU A 34 15.06 10.61 -2.17
N PHE A 35 14.69 9.81 -3.18
CA PHE A 35 15.64 8.90 -3.81
C PHE A 35 16.55 9.64 -4.77
N ASP A 36 17.81 9.19 -4.83
CA ASP A 36 18.77 9.69 -5.80
C ASP A 36 18.18 9.54 -7.22
N PRO A 37 18.01 10.64 -7.98
CA PRO A 37 17.52 10.60 -9.35
C PRO A 37 18.31 9.61 -10.24
N GLN A 38 19.60 9.42 -9.97
CA GLN A 38 20.42 8.44 -10.69
C GLN A 38 19.97 7.01 -10.44
N MET A 39 19.57 6.67 -9.21
CA MET A 39 19.08 5.34 -8.87
C MET A 39 17.74 5.07 -9.55
N LEU A 40 16.84 6.06 -9.57
CA LEU A 40 15.54 5.93 -10.25
C LEU A 40 15.71 5.76 -11.76
N LEU A 41 16.55 6.59 -12.39
CA LEU A 41 16.85 6.48 -13.82
C LEU A 41 17.49 5.14 -14.16
N SER A 42 18.43 4.67 -13.32
CA SER A 42 19.05 3.36 -13.50
C SER A 42 18.03 2.23 -13.39
N ALA A 43 17.12 2.29 -12.41
CA ALA A 43 16.08 1.28 -12.26
C ALA A 43 15.17 1.24 -13.51
N ILE A 44 14.74 2.38 -14.03
CA ILE A 44 13.93 2.46 -15.25
C ILE A 44 14.71 1.96 -16.48
N PHE A 45 15.99 2.32 -16.58
CA PHE A 45 16.83 1.97 -17.72
C PHE A 45 17.12 0.46 -17.81
N PHE A 46 17.41 -0.16 -16.66
CA PHE A 46 17.75 -1.59 -16.63
C PHE A 46 16.54 -2.50 -16.49
N TRP A 47 15.39 -2.00 -16.02
CA TRP A 47 14.19 -2.83 -15.86
C TRP A 47 13.56 -3.20 -17.21
N ASN A 48 13.57 -4.49 -17.53
CA ASN A 48 12.84 -5.02 -18.68
C ASN A 48 11.50 -5.62 -18.24
N ARG A 49 10.42 -5.08 -18.79
CA ARG A 49 9.04 -5.49 -18.48
C ARG A 49 8.71 -6.91 -18.95
N GLU A 50 9.31 -7.36 -20.05
CA GLU A 50 9.05 -8.69 -20.62
C GLU A 50 9.69 -9.78 -19.77
N THR A 51 10.94 -9.58 -19.35
CA THR A 51 11.69 -10.55 -18.52
C THR A 51 11.39 -10.40 -17.02
N ARG A 52 10.79 -9.28 -16.62
CA ARG A 52 10.56 -8.89 -15.20
C ARG A 52 11.85 -8.90 -14.38
N ALA A 53 12.94 -8.44 -14.99
CA ALA A 53 14.27 -8.40 -14.39
C ALA A 53 15.03 -7.13 -14.79
N PHE A 54 16.02 -6.76 -13.97
CA PHE A 54 17.04 -5.79 -14.34
C PHE A 54 18.10 -6.46 -15.21
N GLU A 55 18.37 -5.89 -16.38
CA GLU A 55 19.29 -6.45 -17.37
C GLU A 55 20.64 -5.72 -17.33
N PHE A 56 21.63 -6.31 -16.67
CA PHE A 56 22.99 -5.77 -16.62
C PHE A 56 23.91 -6.51 -17.60
N PRO A 57 25.05 -5.91 -18.01
CA PRO A 57 26.04 -6.60 -18.84
C PRO A 57 26.57 -7.91 -18.22
N CYS A 58 26.52 -8.03 -16.89
CA CYS A 58 26.93 -9.23 -16.15
C CYS A 58 25.81 -10.26 -15.94
N GLY A 59 24.59 -9.99 -16.40
CA GLY A 59 23.44 -10.89 -16.30
C GLY A 59 22.18 -10.24 -15.74
N PHE A 60 21.15 -11.07 -15.57
CA PHE A 60 19.87 -10.64 -15.01
C PHE A 60 19.89 -10.60 -13.49
N VAL A 61 19.28 -9.57 -12.93
CA VAL A 61 18.96 -9.48 -11.50
C VAL A 61 17.45 -9.32 -11.36
N CYS A 62 16.79 -10.28 -10.73
CA CYS A 62 15.35 -10.21 -10.46
C CYS A 62 15.10 -10.27 -8.95
N PRO A 63 14.10 -9.53 -8.44
CA PRO A 63 13.64 -9.71 -7.07
C PRO A 63 12.99 -11.10 -6.95
N THR A 64 13.44 -11.86 -5.96
CA THR A 64 12.81 -13.14 -5.59
C THR A 64 11.62 -12.90 -4.65
N LEU A 65 10.78 -13.93 -4.45
CA LEU A 65 9.71 -13.87 -3.47
C LEU A 65 10.25 -13.60 -2.05
N LEU A 66 11.44 -14.11 -1.73
CA LEU A 66 12.07 -13.88 -0.43
C LEU A 66 12.54 -12.43 -0.29
N ASP A 67 13.09 -11.83 -1.36
CA ASP A 67 13.46 -10.41 -1.35
C ASP A 67 12.23 -9.51 -1.12
N ILE A 68 11.11 -9.83 -1.78
CA ILE A 68 9.83 -9.11 -1.59
C ILE A 68 9.35 -9.24 -0.14
N ALA A 69 9.39 -10.44 0.43
CA ALA A 69 9.00 -10.68 1.82
C ALA A 69 9.88 -9.90 2.81
N VAL A 70 11.19 -9.85 2.58
CA VAL A 70 12.12 -9.09 3.43
C VAL A 70 11.87 -7.58 3.31
N ILE A 71 11.67 -7.05 2.09
CA ILE A 71 11.46 -5.63 1.86
C ILE A 71 10.11 -5.15 2.43
N THR A 72 9.06 -5.94 2.22
CA THR A 72 7.69 -5.57 2.62
C THR A 72 7.32 -6.01 4.03
N GLY A 73 8.06 -6.93 4.64
CA GLY A 73 7.69 -7.59 5.89
C GLY A 73 6.52 -8.57 5.76
N LEU A 74 5.97 -8.76 4.55
CA LEU A 74 4.92 -9.74 4.31
C LEU A 74 5.46 -11.16 4.43
N THR A 75 4.61 -12.08 4.89
CA THR A 75 4.99 -13.49 4.96
C THR A 75 5.04 -14.09 3.54
N ALA A 76 6.18 -14.64 3.13
CA ALA A 76 6.34 -15.31 1.83
C ALA A 76 5.41 -16.52 1.65
N LEU A 77 4.98 -17.11 2.77
CA LEU A 77 4.07 -18.24 2.88
C LEU A 77 2.80 -17.75 3.57
N GLY A 78 1.76 -17.46 2.79
CA GLY A 78 0.44 -17.12 3.29
C GLY A 78 -0.54 -18.27 3.14
N ASP A 79 -1.59 -18.25 3.95
CA ASP A 79 -2.75 -19.10 3.72
C ASP A 79 -3.46 -18.69 2.43
N ARG A 80 -4.10 -19.66 1.77
CA ARG A 80 -4.94 -19.34 0.62
C ARG A 80 -6.14 -18.53 1.10
N PHE A 81 -6.39 -17.40 0.45
CA PHE A 81 -7.60 -16.64 0.70
C PHE A 81 -8.80 -17.43 0.16
N HIS A 82 -9.72 -17.79 1.06
CA HIS A 82 -10.97 -18.48 0.74
C HIS A 82 -12.12 -17.50 0.98
N PRO A 83 -12.69 -16.89 -0.08
CA PRO A 83 -13.74 -15.87 0.08
C PRO A 83 -14.97 -16.43 0.81
N ASP A 84 -15.25 -17.73 0.65
CA ASP A 84 -16.43 -18.39 1.23
C ASP A 84 -16.36 -18.58 2.76
N VAL A 85 -15.22 -18.31 3.40
CA VAL A 85 -15.03 -18.47 4.85
C VAL A 85 -15.49 -17.24 5.65
N PHE A 86 -15.67 -16.10 4.98
CA PHE A 86 -16.09 -14.86 5.63
C PHE A 86 -17.61 -14.72 5.54
N GLU A 87 -18.31 -14.86 6.68
CA GLU A 87 -19.77 -14.74 6.76
C GLU A 87 -20.26 -13.28 6.65
N ASP A 88 -19.41 -12.32 7.04
CA ASP A 88 -19.74 -10.90 7.10
C ASP A 88 -19.09 -10.13 5.95
N GLU A 89 -19.76 -10.09 4.79
CA GLU A 89 -19.39 -9.15 3.73
C GLU A 89 -19.88 -7.76 4.13
N ILE A 90 -18.98 -6.90 4.62
CA ILE A 90 -19.35 -5.52 4.94
C ILE A 90 -19.76 -4.83 3.64
N SER A 91 -21.05 -4.51 3.51
CA SER A 91 -21.56 -3.77 2.37
C SER A 91 -20.87 -2.42 2.29
N ILE A 92 -20.20 -2.16 1.16
CA ILE A 92 -19.53 -0.87 0.88
C ILE A 92 -20.53 0.31 1.01
N LYS A 93 -21.82 0.06 0.78
CA LYS A 93 -22.89 1.08 0.96
C LYS A 93 -23.07 1.49 2.42
N ASP A 94 -22.80 0.58 3.36
CA ASP A 94 -22.94 0.83 4.80
C ASP A 94 -21.74 1.60 5.36
N LEU A 95 -20.60 1.53 4.65
CA LEU A 95 -19.34 2.20 5.01
C LEU A 95 -19.28 3.67 4.61
N SER A 96 -20.28 4.22 3.91
CA SER A 96 -20.29 5.62 3.41
C SER A 96 -19.05 6.04 2.59
N ILE A 97 -18.29 5.08 2.06
CA ILE A 97 -17.08 5.34 1.26
C ILE A 97 -17.48 5.65 -0.19
N THR A 98 -17.03 6.79 -0.72
CA THR A 98 -17.34 7.25 -2.07
C THR A 98 -16.11 7.18 -2.98
N TRP A 99 -16.12 6.24 -3.94
CA TRP A 99 -15.07 6.09 -4.96
C TRP A 99 -15.33 6.92 -6.23
N ASP A 100 -16.25 7.89 -6.17
CA ASP A 100 -16.60 8.76 -7.30
C ASP A 100 -15.55 9.86 -7.58
N LYS A 101 -14.50 9.93 -6.74
CA LYS A 101 -13.47 10.95 -6.81
C LYS A 101 -12.48 10.65 -7.93
N LYS A 102 -12.28 11.62 -8.81
CA LYS A 102 -11.40 11.52 -9.98
C LYS A 102 -9.90 11.58 -9.66
N THR A 103 -9.54 11.92 -8.43
CA THR A 103 -8.15 12.03 -8.00
C THR A 103 -7.99 11.50 -6.58
N TYR A 104 -6.80 10.96 -6.30
CA TYR A 104 -6.41 10.56 -4.97
C TYR A 104 -6.51 11.68 -3.94
N LEU A 105 -6.14 12.91 -4.30
CA LEU A 105 -6.27 14.06 -3.39
C LEU A 105 -7.73 14.33 -3.02
N ALA A 106 -8.65 14.27 -3.99
CA ALA A 106 -10.07 14.43 -3.73
C ALA A 106 -10.64 13.28 -2.89
N PHE A 107 -10.15 12.06 -3.07
CA PHE A 107 -10.50 10.92 -2.24
C PHE A 107 -10.05 11.09 -0.79
N ILE A 108 -8.77 11.43 -0.58
CA ILE A 108 -8.20 11.71 0.75
C ILE A 108 -9.02 12.78 1.46
N ASN A 109 -9.25 13.93 0.82
CA ASN A 109 -9.97 15.05 1.43
C ASN A 109 -11.44 14.73 1.78
N ALA A 110 -12.04 13.72 1.14
CA ALA A 110 -13.41 13.32 1.40
C ALA A 110 -13.56 12.31 2.55
N HIS A 111 -12.49 11.60 2.91
CA HIS A 111 -12.52 10.49 3.89
C HIS A 111 -11.57 10.65 5.07
N VAL A 112 -10.68 11.65 5.05
CA VAL A 112 -9.91 12.06 6.22
C VAL A 112 -10.87 12.69 7.23
N GLU A 113 -10.91 12.13 8.44
CA GLU A 113 -11.65 12.73 9.54
C GLU A 113 -10.84 13.81 10.25
N GLN A 114 -11.44 14.50 11.22
CA GLN A 114 -10.75 15.59 11.90
C GLN A 114 -9.56 15.04 12.71
N PRO A 115 -8.40 15.75 12.78
CA PRO A 115 -7.19 15.26 13.45
C PRO A 115 -7.31 14.91 14.95
N ARG A 116 -8.48 15.14 15.56
CA ARG A 116 -8.77 14.92 16.98
C ARG A 116 -9.91 13.91 17.21
N THR A 117 -10.50 13.36 16.16
CA THR A 117 -11.47 12.26 16.30
C THR A 117 -10.72 10.93 16.29
N PRO A 118 -11.22 9.92 17.02
CA PRO A 118 -10.71 8.56 16.87
C PRO A 118 -10.97 8.08 15.45
N VAL A 119 -9.99 7.40 14.86
CA VAL A 119 -10.08 6.85 13.50
C VAL A 119 -11.25 5.86 13.44
N SER A 120 -12.24 6.16 12.61
CA SER A 120 -13.38 5.28 12.41
C SER A 120 -13.02 4.05 11.56
N THR A 121 -13.84 3.00 11.63
CA THR A 121 -13.67 1.83 10.75
C THR A 121 -13.77 2.22 9.28
N SER A 122 -14.68 3.14 8.92
CA SER A 122 -14.80 3.66 7.55
C SER A 122 -13.57 4.43 7.09
N GLU A 123 -12.99 5.27 7.95
CA GLU A 123 -11.76 5.99 7.62
C GLU A 123 -10.58 5.02 7.45
N HIS A 124 -10.45 4.04 8.35
CA HIS A 124 -9.39 3.04 8.23
C HIS A 124 -9.50 2.22 6.94
N ILE A 125 -10.71 1.77 6.58
CA ILE A 125 -10.95 1.05 5.32
C ILE A 125 -10.67 1.96 4.12
N ALA A 126 -11.11 3.22 4.14
CA ALA A 126 -10.83 4.17 3.08
C ALA A 126 -9.31 4.40 2.91
N PHE A 127 -8.57 4.50 4.01
CA PHE A 127 -7.11 4.59 3.99
C PHE A 127 -6.47 3.35 3.36
N LEU A 128 -6.88 2.14 3.77
CA LEU A 128 -6.35 0.89 3.19
C LEU A 128 -6.66 0.78 1.70
N MET A 129 -7.87 1.16 1.27
CA MET A 129 -8.25 1.20 -0.14
C MET A 129 -7.35 2.16 -0.92
N TYR A 130 -7.18 3.39 -0.41
CA TYR A 130 -6.27 4.36 -1.01
C TYR A 130 -4.85 3.81 -1.12
N TRP A 131 -4.29 3.25 -0.03
CA TRP A 131 -2.94 2.73 0.02
C TRP A 131 -2.73 1.57 -0.97
N LEU A 132 -3.67 0.63 -1.02
CA LEU A 132 -3.64 -0.48 -2.00
C LEU A 132 -3.65 0.06 -3.43
N SER A 133 -4.54 0.99 -3.76
CA SER A 133 -4.63 1.54 -5.12
C SER A 133 -3.41 2.37 -5.50
N ALA A 134 -2.95 3.27 -4.63
CA ALA A 134 -1.89 4.22 -4.92
C ALA A 134 -0.48 3.61 -4.83
N CYS A 135 -0.24 2.69 -3.88
CA CYS A 135 1.11 2.21 -3.57
C CYS A 135 1.35 0.75 -3.99
N VAL A 136 0.33 -0.09 -4.05
CA VAL A 136 0.50 -1.53 -4.32
C VAL A 136 0.11 -1.89 -5.75
N PHE A 137 -1.12 -1.52 -6.16
CA PHE A 137 -1.64 -1.84 -7.49
C PHE A 137 -1.32 -0.79 -8.54
N CYS A 138 -0.89 0.40 -8.12
CA CYS A 138 -0.62 1.54 -8.99
C CYS A 138 -1.79 1.80 -9.97
N THR A 139 -3.02 1.75 -9.44
CA THR A 139 -4.23 1.98 -10.24
C THR A 139 -4.29 3.46 -10.65
N PRO A 140 -4.50 3.78 -11.93
CA PRO A 140 -4.59 5.17 -12.40
C PRO A 140 -5.84 5.89 -11.91
#